data_AF-A0A653ZVG7-F1
#
_entry.id   AF-A0A653ZVG7-F1
#
_cell.length_a   1.000
_cell.length_b   1.000
_cell.length_c   1.000
_cell.angle_alpha   90.00
_cell.angle_beta   90.00
_cell.angle_gamma   90.00
#
_symmetry.space_group_name_H-M   'P 1'
#
loop_
_entity.id
_entity.type
_entity.pdbx_description
1 polymer ?
#
loop_
_entity_poly.entity_id
_entity_poly.type
_entity_poly.pdbx_seq_one_letter_code
_entity_poly.pdbx_strand_id
1 'polypeptide(L)'
;MHLRPTHFTDAPFAYPDGHVARLAGGLQWFAAYEVIEPNARRIVPVADIAHLGERAATLHARITAPRAPWVFGERILRFDQPQVAAILNVTPDSFSDGGAHVDDPAGAASAGMAMAAAGAAVIDVGGESTRPGATLVWEEDEARRVAPVVERLARAGALVSVDTRKAAVIEAALAAGAAIVNDVSALLWDERALEIVARGGGPVILMHSPDPKAGGHGRPTYRNVVTEVFDWLEARVDAVVAAGVDRARIMVDPGIGFGKSLADNLALVNGLALFHGLGCPIMLGASRKRLIGALDNEAPVAARLGGSVALALAGAQAGVQLLRVHDVAESVQALRVWRGLRDQALSATS
;
A
#
# COMPACT_ATOMS: atom_id res chain seq x y z
N MET A 1 -17.63 -8.06 -13.20
CA MET A 1 -17.27 -6.85 -13.98
C MET A 1 -16.36 -6.01 -13.12
N HIS A 2 -15.27 -5.52 -13.72
CA HIS A 2 -14.29 -4.66 -13.09
C HIS A 2 -14.06 -3.43 -13.97
N LEU A 3 -13.69 -2.31 -13.34
CA LEU A 3 -13.37 -1.07 -14.03
C LEU A 3 -11.94 -0.66 -13.71
N ARG A 4 -11.09 -0.54 -14.74
CA ARG A 4 -9.76 0.04 -14.60
C ARG A 4 -9.76 1.44 -15.21
N PRO A 5 -9.47 2.52 -14.48
CA PRO A 5 -9.20 3.84 -15.05
C PRO A 5 -8.07 3.78 -16.08
N THR A 6 -8.26 4.41 -17.24
CA THR A 6 -7.31 4.49 -18.36
C THR A 6 -7.41 5.87 -19.02
N HIS A 7 -6.58 6.13 -20.04
CA HIS A 7 -6.57 7.43 -20.73
C HIS A 7 -6.38 8.57 -19.73
N PHE A 8 -5.34 8.46 -18.91
CA PHE A 8 -4.94 9.52 -17.99
C PHE A 8 -4.60 10.79 -18.79
N THR A 9 -5.04 11.93 -18.29
CA THR A 9 -4.89 13.21 -18.97
C THR A 9 -4.36 14.27 -18.03
N ASP A 10 -3.50 15.11 -18.58
CA ASP A 10 -2.89 16.26 -17.94
C ASP A 10 -3.66 17.56 -18.26
N ALA A 11 -4.63 17.49 -19.18
CA ALA A 11 -5.46 18.62 -19.60
C ALA A 11 -6.96 18.32 -19.40
N PRO A 12 -7.43 18.06 -18.17
CA PRO A 12 -8.85 17.77 -17.92
C PRO A 12 -9.78 18.90 -18.36
N PHE A 13 -9.30 20.16 -18.33
CA PHE A 13 -10.04 21.35 -18.77
C PHE A 13 -10.33 21.39 -20.28
N ALA A 14 -9.65 20.58 -21.09
CA ALA A 14 -9.89 20.49 -22.52
C ALA A 14 -11.04 19.53 -22.89
N TYR A 15 -11.59 18.83 -21.90
CA TYR A 15 -12.72 17.90 -22.08
C TYR A 15 -14.03 18.60 -21.72
N PRO A 16 -15.16 18.25 -22.37
CA PRO A 16 -16.47 18.68 -21.91
C PRO A 16 -16.78 18.14 -20.50
N ASP A 17 -17.65 18.83 -19.78
CA ASP A 17 -18.06 18.42 -18.43
C ASP A 17 -18.59 16.98 -18.42
N GLY A 18 -18.14 16.18 -17.45
CA GLY A 18 -18.52 14.77 -17.31
C GLY A 18 -17.74 13.78 -18.19
N HIS A 19 -16.84 14.24 -19.07
CA HIS A 19 -16.01 13.34 -19.90
C HIS A 19 -14.70 12.90 -19.24
N VAL A 20 -14.30 13.56 -18.17
CA VAL A 20 -13.16 13.17 -17.33
C VAL A 20 -13.59 13.08 -15.88
N ALA A 21 -12.89 12.24 -15.12
CA ALA A 21 -13.08 12.14 -13.68
C ALA A 21 -11.74 12.23 -12.95
N ARG A 22 -11.78 12.81 -11.75
CA ARG A 22 -10.64 12.89 -10.84
C ARG A 22 -10.53 11.56 -10.09
N LEU A 23 -9.34 10.95 -10.11
CA LEU A 23 -9.09 9.68 -9.45
C LEU A 23 -8.92 9.87 -7.95
N ALA A 24 -9.81 9.29 -7.14
CA ALA A 24 -9.72 9.21 -5.69
C ALA A 24 -9.44 10.54 -4.95
N GLY A 25 -9.83 11.68 -5.53
CA GLY A 25 -9.51 13.02 -5.02
C GLY A 25 -8.04 13.45 -5.13
N GLY A 26 -7.18 12.64 -5.77
CA GLY A 26 -5.75 12.87 -5.96
C GLY A 26 -5.41 13.83 -7.09
N LEU A 27 -4.21 13.73 -7.66
CA LEU A 27 -3.73 14.65 -8.72
C LEU A 27 -3.96 14.13 -10.15
N GLN A 28 -4.61 12.97 -10.31
CA GLN A 28 -4.78 12.31 -11.61
C GLN A 28 -6.20 12.49 -12.13
N TRP A 29 -6.31 12.69 -13.43
CA TRP A 29 -7.56 12.69 -14.18
C TRP A 29 -7.51 11.61 -15.25
N PHE A 30 -8.67 11.04 -15.58
CA PHE A 30 -8.78 10.00 -16.60
C PHE A 30 -10.08 10.14 -17.39
N ALA A 31 -10.07 9.72 -18.65
CA ALA A 31 -11.18 9.94 -19.59
C ALA A 31 -11.96 8.66 -19.95
N ALA A 32 -11.44 7.47 -19.62
CA ALA A 32 -12.10 6.21 -19.96
C ALA A 32 -11.79 5.09 -18.96
N TYR A 33 -12.66 4.09 -18.95
CA TYR A 33 -12.46 2.82 -18.26
C TYR A 33 -12.15 1.72 -19.24
N GLU A 34 -11.18 0.85 -18.92
CA GLU A 34 -11.20 -0.51 -19.44
C GLU A 34 -12.19 -1.31 -18.59
N VAL A 35 -13.28 -1.73 -19.22
CA VAL A 35 -14.26 -2.63 -18.61
C VAL A 35 -13.78 -4.05 -18.84
N ILE A 36 -13.59 -4.78 -17.75
CA ILE A 36 -13.10 -6.16 -17.76
C ILE A 36 -14.23 -7.08 -17.29
N GLU A 37 -14.61 -7.99 -18.17
CA GLU A 37 -15.60 -9.05 -17.94
C GLU A 37 -14.95 -10.40 -18.26
N PRO A 38 -15.52 -11.54 -17.80
CA PRO A 38 -14.89 -12.85 -17.96
C PRO A 38 -14.41 -13.18 -19.37
N ASN A 39 -15.12 -12.71 -20.41
CA ASN A 39 -14.83 -13.02 -21.82
C ASN A 39 -14.68 -11.77 -22.71
N ALA A 40 -14.65 -10.57 -22.13
CA ALA A 40 -14.63 -9.34 -22.91
C ALA A 40 -13.81 -8.24 -22.22
N ARG A 41 -13.11 -7.46 -23.04
CA ARG A 41 -12.46 -6.22 -22.64
C ARG A 41 -12.79 -5.15 -23.64
N ARG A 42 -13.21 -3.99 -23.15
CA ARG A 42 -13.55 -2.84 -24.00
C ARG A 42 -13.22 -1.56 -23.27
N ILE A 43 -12.91 -0.52 -24.04
CA ILE A 43 -12.76 0.83 -23.51
C ILE A 43 -14.14 1.51 -23.56
N VAL A 44 -14.54 2.10 -22.44
CA VAL A 44 -15.78 2.88 -22.32
C VAL A 44 -15.43 4.27 -21.78
N PRO A 45 -15.81 5.36 -22.46
CA PRO A 45 -15.63 6.71 -21.95
C PRO A 45 -16.27 6.91 -20.57
N VAL A 46 -15.71 7.80 -19.75
CA VAL A 46 -16.29 8.16 -18.44
C VAL A 46 -17.74 8.66 -18.60
N ALA A 47 -18.02 9.41 -19.67
CA ALA A 47 -19.36 9.92 -19.99
C ALA A 47 -20.42 8.82 -20.13
N ASP A 48 -20.03 7.61 -20.56
CA ASP A 48 -20.95 6.52 -20.85
C ASP A 48 -21.12 5.54 -19.67
N ILE A 49 -20.49 5.82 -18.52
CA ILE A 49 -20.46 4.88 -17.39
C ILE A 49 -21.85 4.59 -16.83
N ALA A 50 -22.77 5.56 -16.89
CA ALA A 50 -24.14 5.42 -16.41
C ALA A 50 -24.93 4.34 -17.17
N HIS A 51 -24.50 4.00 -18.40
CA HIS A 51 -25.16 2.99 -19.23
C HIS A 51 -24.73 1.55 -18.91
N LEU A 52 -23.73 1.35 -18.04
CA LEU A 52 -23.17 0.03 -17.71
C LEU A 52 -23.81 -0.65 -16.49
N GLY A 53 -24.85 -0.04 -15.90
CA GLY A 53 -25.61 -0.62 -14.79
C GLY A 53 -25.05 -0.36 -13.38
N GLU A 54 -25.74 -0.90 -12.37
CA GLU A 54 -25.54 -0.55 -10.96
C GLU A 54 -24.13 -0.86 -10.42
N ARG A 55 -23.56 -2.01 -10.80
CA ARG A 55 -22.19 -2.36 -10.40
C ARG A 55 -21.17 -1.38 -10.95
N ALA A 56 -21.33 -0.91 -12.18
CA ALA A 56 -20.45 0.08 -12.77
C ALA A 56 -20.59 1.44 -12.07
N ALA A 57 -21.83 1.86 -11.76
CA ALA A 57 -22.09 3.06 -10.99
C ALA A 57 -21.45 3.01 -9.59
N THR A 58 -21.55 1.87 -8.90
CA THR A 58 -20.91 1.66 -7.59
C THR A 58 -19.39 1.75 -7.67
N LEU A 59 -18.78 1.06 -8.63
CA LEU A 59 -17.33 1.10 -8.85
C LEU A 59 -16.87 2.51 -9.23
N HIS A 60 -17.59 3.19 -10.13
CA HIS A 60 -17.31 4.58 -10.49
C HIS A 60 -17.32 5.50 -9.27
N ALA A 61 -18.38 5.45 -8.46
CA ALA A 61 -18.47 6.25 -7.24
C ALA A 61 -17.30 5.99 -6.28
N ARG A 62 -16.91 4.72 -6.10
CA ARG A 62 -15.74 4.36 -5.27
C ARG A 62 -14.42 4.84 -5.87
N ILE A 63 -14.26 4.78 -7.19
CA ILE A 63 -13.05 5.20 -7.90
C ILE A 63 -12.86 6.72 -7.81
N THR A 64 -13.93 7.50 -7.92
CA THR A 64 -13.86 8.96 -7.96
C THR A 64 -13.98 9.62 -6.59
N ALA A 65 -14.48 8.91 -5.57
CA ALA A 65 -14.60 9.43 -4.21
C ALA A 65 -13.23 9.84 -3.62
N PRO A 66 -13.10 11.06 -3.08
CA PRO A 66 -11.90 11.48 -2.36
C PRO A 66 -11.60 10.54 -1.19
N ARG A 67 -10.32 10.22 -0.97
CA ARG A 67 -9.89 9.46 0.22
C ARG A 67 -9.77 10.40 1.42
N ALA A 68 -10.62 10.20 2.42
CA ALA A 68 -10.57 10.97 3.66
C ALA A 68 -9.25 10.73 4.41
N PRO A 69 -8.58 11.78 4.94
CA PRO A 69 -7.32 11.61 5.64
C PRO A 69 -7.51 10.85 6.95
N TRP A 70 -6.47 10.12 7.39
CA TRP A 70 -6.45 9.56 8.74
C TRP A 70 -5.87 10.58 9.71
N VAL A 71 -6.66 10.91 10.74
CA VAL A 71 -6.31 11.87 11.78
C VAL A 71 -5.94 11.11 13.06
N PHE A 72 -4.79 11.45 13.64
CA PHE A 72 -4.18 10.85 14.83
C PHE A 72 -3.74 11.97 15.79
N GLY A 73 -4.71 12.60 16.46
CA GLY A 73 -4.46 13.83 17.23
C GLY A 73 -3.96 14.95 16.31
N GLU A 74 -2.76 15.44 16.57
CA GLU A 74 -2.12 16.51 15.76
C GLU A 74 -1.56 16.01 14.41
N ARG A 75 -1.42 14.69 14.22
CA ARG A 75 -0.90 14.12 12.97
C ARG A 75 -2.01 13.77 11.99
N ILE A 76 -1.76 14.07 10.72
CA ILE A 76 -2.70 13.81 9.62
C ILE A 76 -1.97 13.09 8.50
N LEU A 77 -2.39 11.87 8.18
CA LEU A 77 -1.97 11.18 6.97
C LEU A 77 -2.95 11.53 5.85
N ARG A 78 -2.51 12.37 4.92
CA ARG A 78 -3.34 12.86 3.81
C ARG A 78 -3.22 11.96 2.59
N PHE A 79 -4.32 11.83 1.85
CA PHE A 79 -4.44 10.96 0.68
C PHE A 79 -4.81 11.71 -0.62
N ASP A 80 -4.71 13.04 -0.60
CA ASP A 80 -4.81 13.91 -1.78
C ASP A 80 -3.54 13.92 -2.65
N GLN A 81 -2.48 13.27 -2.18
CA GLN A 81 -1.21 13.05 -2.86
C GLN A 81 -0.54 11.75 -2.36
N PRO A 82 0.40 11.16 -3.12
CA PRO A 82 1.18 10.03 -2.65
C PRO A 82 2.04 10.39 -1.44
N GLN A 83 2.02 9.52 -0.44
CA GLN A 83 2.84 9.59 0.77
C GLN A 83 3.87 8.46 0.78
N VAL A 84 4.91 8.59 1.59
CA VAL A 84 5.95 7.58 1.76
C VAL A 84 5.84 6.90 3.11
N ALA A 85 5.77 5.57 3.11
CA ALA A 85 5.98 4.73 4.30
C ALA A 85 7.40 4.16 4.24
N ALA A 86 8.22 4.47 5.24
CA ALA A 86 9.58 3.95 5.34
C ALA A 86 9.59 2.58 6.00
N ILE A 87 10.33 1.64 5.43
CA ILE A 87 10.48 0.28 5.97
C ILE A 87 11.57 0.29 7.04
N LEU A 88 11.21 -0.01 8.28
CA LEU A 88 12.13 -0.23 9.38
C LEU A 88 12.03 -1.68 9.87
N ASN A 89 12.91 -2.55 9.35
CA ASN A 89 13.00 -3.93 9.82
C ASN A 89 13.87 -3.99 11.08
N VAL A 90 13.30 -4.50 12.17
CA VAL A 90 13.97 -4.72 13.46
C VAL A 90 14.29 -6.20 13.60
N THR A 91 14.97 -6.74 12.57
CA THR A 91 15.42 -8.13 12.52
C THR A 91 16.94 -8.22 12.68
N PRO A 92 17.49 -9.33 13.19
CA PRO A 92 18.94 -9.49 13.33
C PRO A 92 19.72 -9.31 12.01
N ASP A 93 19.11 -9.70 10.89
CA ASP A 93 19.77 -9.74 9.58
C ASP A 93 19.61 -8.46 8.74
N SER A 94 18.83 -7.47 9.19
CA SER A 94 18.43 -6.33 8.34
C SER A 94 19.40 -5.15 8.30
N PHE A 95 20.43 -5.14 9.15
CA PHE A 95 21.43 -4.07 9.17
C PHE A 95 22.76 -4.60 8.63
N SER A 96 23.02 -4.32 7.35
CA SER A 96 24.25 -4.69 6.63
C SER A 96 25.51 -3.97 7.14
N ASP A 97 25.40 -3.15 8.19
CA ASP A 97 26.52 -2.53 8.91
C ASP A 97 26.93 -3.34 10.15
N GLY A 98 26.87 -4.67 10.07
CA GLY A 98 27.50 -5.55 11.07
C GLY A 98 26.76 -5.70 12.40
N GLY A 99 25.42 -5.81 12.40
CA GLY A 99 24.68 -6.23 13.59
C GLY A 99 24.65 -5.23 14.76
N ALA A 100 24.99 -3.96 14.51
CA ALA A 100 25.12 -2.93 15.55
C ALA A 100 23.84 -2.63 16.35
N HIS A 101 22.67 -3.16 15.94
CA HIS A 101 21.39 -2.85 16.58
C HIS A 101 20.52 -4.06 16.96
N VAL A 102 21.06 -5.29 16.96
CA VAL A 102 20.36 -6.40 17.63
C VAL A 102 20.25 -6.02 19.11
N ASP A 103 19.03 -5.95 19.62
CA ASP A 103 18.73 -5.45 20.97
C ASP A 103 19.05 -3.96 21.21
N ASP A 104 19.12 -3.14 20.16
CA ASP A 104 19.24 -1.67 20.26
C ASP A 104 17.98 -0.94 19.77
N PRO A 105 16.94 -0.82 20.62
CA PRO A 105 15.76 -0.07 20.25
C PRO A 105 16.02 1.43 20.10
N ALA A 106 17.11 1.96 20.65
CA ALA A 106 17.45 3.38 20.54
C ALA A 106 18.02 3.69 19.14
N GLY A 107 18.94 2.86 18.65
CA GLY A 107 19.49 2.95 17.30
C GLY A 107 18.44 2.74 16.22
N ALA A 108 17.57 1.73 16.36
CA ALA A 108 16.46 1.51 15.45
C ALA A 108 15.49 2.71 15.41
N ALA A 109 15.14 3.28 16.58
CA ALA A 109 14.31 4.48 16.64
C ALA A 109 15.03 5.70 16.00
N SER A 110 16.33 5.86 16.22
CA SER A 110 17.13 6.91 15.58
C SER A 110 17.09 6.81 14.05
N ALA A 111 17.24 5.60 13.51
CA ALA A 111 17.12 5.34 12.08
C ALA A 111 15.71 5.69 11.55
N GLY A 112 14.66 5.31 12.28
CA GLY A 112 13.28 5.70 11.94
C GLY A 112 13.06 7.22 11.98
N MET A 113 13.65 7.93 12.93
CA MET A 113 13.60 9.40 12.97
C MET A 113 14.36 10.04 11.81
N ALA A 114 15.49 9.47 11.38
CA ALA A 114 16.20 9.91 10.18
C ALA A 114 15.35 9.72 8.91
N MET A 115 14.61 8.60 8.81
CA MET A 115 13.66 8.36 7.72
C MET A 115 12.50 9.39 7.74
N ALA A 116 11.97 9.71 8.92
CA ALA A 116 10.96 10.75 9.08
C ALA A 116 11.51 12.13 8.63
N ALA A 117 12.73 12.48 9.04
CA ALA A 117 13.39 13.71 8.62
C ALA A 117 13.65 13.76 7.10
N ALA A 118 13.89 12.60 6.47
CA ALA A 118 14.00 12.47 5.01
C ALA A 118 12.65 12.63 4.27
N GLY A 119 11.54 12.69 5.00
CA GLY A 119 10.20 12.96 4.46
C GLY A 119 9.24 11.77 4.45
N ALA A 120 9.56 10.68 5.16
CA ALA A 120 8.59 9.61 5.38
C ALA A 120 7.41 10.11 6.24
N ALA A 121 6.19 9.87 5.76
CA ALA A 121 4.97 10.20 6.49
C ALA A 121 4.60 9.13 7.53
N VAL A 122 5.05 7.89 7.31
CA VAL A 122 4.83 6.73 8.19
C VAL A 122 6.14 5.96 8.33
N ILE A 123 6.45 5.49 9.54
CA ILE A 123 7.50 4.49 9.78
C ILE A 123 6.82 3.15 10.00
N ASP A 124 7.07 2.18 9.12
CA ASP A 124 6.47 0.86 9.15
C ASP A 124 7.46 -0.14 9.76
N VAL A 125 7.18 -0.55 10.99
CA VAL A 125 8.09 -1.30 11.86
C VAL A 125 7.73 -2.77 11.82
N GLY A 126 8.65 -3.62 11.34
CA GLY A 126 8.46 -5.08 11.29
C GLY A 126 9.51 -5.83 12.11
N GLY A 127 9.08 -6.76 12.95
CA GLY A 127 9.96 -7.60 13.79
C GLY A 127 10.24 -9.00 13.21
N GLU A 128 9.52 -9.38 12.16
CA GLU A 128 9.61 -10.68 11.49
C GLU A 128 9.85 -10.50 9.98
N SER A 129 10.79 -11.27 9.44
CA SER A 129 10.98 -11.34 8.00
C SER A 129 9.86 -12.16 7.37
N THR A 130 9.08 -11.54 6.48
CA THR A 130 8.04 -12.22 5.69
C THR A 130 8.57 -12.80 4.37
N ARG A 131 9.91 -12.88 4.21
CA ARG A 131 10.54 -13.44 3.01
C ARG A 131 10.33 -14.95 2.93
N PRO A 132 10.27 -15.54 1.72
CA PRO A 132 10.17 -17.00 1.57
C PRO A 132 11.30 -17.72 2.31
N GLY A 133 10.95 -18.71 3.13
CA GLY A 133 11.91 -19.53 3.89
C GLY A 133 12.43 -18.91 5.19
N ALA A 134 11.93 -17.74 5.61
CA ALA A 134 12.28 -17.18 6.91
C ALA A 134 11.71 -18.04 8.06
N THR A 135 12.51 -18.22 9.13
CA THR A 135 12.07 -18.92 10.34
C THR A 135 11.02 -18.10 11.06
N LEU A 136 9.94 -18.75 11.50
CA LEU A 136 8.92 -18.11 12.34
C LEU A 136 9.55 -17.65 13.66
N VAL A 137 9.30 -16.40 14.03
CA VAL A 137 9.70 -15.85 15.33
C VAL A 137 8.57 -16.12 16.32
N TRP A 138 8.88 -16.44 17.58
CA TRP A 138 7.84 -16.56 18.59
C TRP A 138 7.21 -15.19 18.87
N GLU A 139 5.89 -15.15 19.13
CA GLU A 139 5.14 -13.89 19.16
C GLU A 139 5.62 -12.92 20.26
N GLU A 140 6.01 -13.44 21.43
CA GLU A 140 6.56 -12.59 22.49
C GLU A 140 7.95 -12.04 22.14
N ASP A 141 8.77 -12.80 21.43
CA ASP A 141 10.09 -12.33 21.00
C ASP A 141 9.96 -11.21 19.96
N GLU A 142 9.02 -11.34 19.02
CA GLU A 142 8.70 -10.28 18.06
C GLU A 142 8.16 -9.04 18.78
N ALA A 143 7.24 -9.20 19.73
CA ALA A 143 6.70 -8.10 20.52
C ALA A 143 7.79 -7.37 21.33
N ARG A 144 8.71 -8.10 21.97
CA ARG A 144 9.85 -7.53 22.72
C ARG A 144 10.80 -6.74 21.83
N ARG A 145 10.93 -7.09 20.55
CA ARG A 145 11.74 -6.34 19.57
C ARG A 145 11.03 -5.08 19.10
N VAL A 146 9.74 -5.18 18.76
CA VAL A 146 8.99 -4.11 18.10
C VAL A 146 8.54 -3.04 19.09
N ALA A 147 7.95 -3.42 20.23
CA ALA A 147 7.29 -2.48 21.14
C ALA A 147 8.21 -1.35 21.64
N PRO A 148 9.48 -1.60 22.06
CA PRO A 148 10.36 -0.51 22.51
C PRO A 148 10.75 0.47 21.40
N VAL A 149 10.83 0.00 20.14
CA VAL A 149 11.11 0.86 18.98
C VAL A 149 9.89 1.73 18.67
N VAL A 150 8.70 1.12 18.66
CA VAL A 150 7.42 1.80 18.46
C VAL A 150 7.22 2.90 19.50
N GLU A 151 7.43 2.59 20.79
CA GLU A 151 7.26 3.53 21.89
C GLU A 151 8.15 4.77 21.73
N ARG A 152 9.42 4.57 21.38
CA ARG A 152 10.39 5.67 21.17
C ARG A 152 10.00 6.52 19.98
N LEU A 153 9.64 5.92 18.85
CA LEU A 153 9.21 6.63 17.64
C LEU A 153 7.92 7.42 17.88
N ALA A 154 6.93 6.81 18.52
CA ALA A 154 5.66 7.43 18.83
C ALA A 154 5.85 8.65 19.75
N ARG A 155 6.62 8.50 20.84
CA ARG A 155 6.97 9.61 21.75
C ARG A 155 7.75 10.74 21.06
N ALA A 156 8.59 10.40 20.10
CA ALA A 156 9.35 11.36 19.31
C ALA A 156 8.53 12.06 18.21
N GLY A 157 7.24 11.75 18.07
CA GLY A 157 6.36 12.41 17.12
C GLY A 157 6.32 11.76 15.73
N ALA A 158 6.87 10.55 15.52
CA ALA A 158 6.68 9.79 14.29
C ALA A 158 5.34 9.02 14.25
N LEU A 159 4.68 9.01 13.10
CA LEU A 159 3.49 8.16 12.86
C LEU A 159 3.96 6.74 12.55
N VAL A 160 3.57 5.79 13.39
CA VAL A 160 4.10 4.42 13.35
C VAL A 160 3.02 3.45 12.88
N SER A 161 3.38 2.63 11.90
CA SER A 161 2.66 1.41 11.50
C SER A 161 3.42 0.19 12.03
N VAL A 162 2.70 -0.84 12.48
CA VAL A 162 3.29 -2.14 12.84
C VAL A 162 3.02 -3.15 11.72
N ASP A 163 4.09 -3.71 11.13
CA ASP A 163 4.04 -4.78 10.13
C ASP A 163 4.09 -6.13 10.85
N THR A 164 2.91 -6.69 11.12
CA THR A 164 2.79 -8.01 11.77
C THR A 164 1.45 -8.67 11.46
N ARG A 165 1.42 -9.98 11.65
CA ARG A 165 0.24 -10.86 11.46
C ARG A 165 -0.22 -11.53 12.76
N LYS A 166 0.47 -11.27 13.88
CA LYS A 166 0.26 -11.96 15.16
C LYS A 166 -0.46 -11.03 16.13
N ALA A 167 -1.55 -11.51 16.72
CA ALA A 167 -2.39 -10.69 17.60
C ALA A 167 -1.63 -10.13 18.80
N ALA A 168 -0.77 -10.93 19.45
CA ALA A 168 0.02 -10.49 20.60
C ALA A 168 0.97 -9.32 20.26
N VAL A 169 1.53 -9.32 19.05
CA VAL A 169 2.42 -8.25 18.56
C VAL A 169 1.60 -7.00 18.23
N ILE A 170 0.40 -7.16 17.64
CA ILE A 170 -0.54 -6.05 17.39
C ILE A 170 -0.88 -5.36 18.71
N GLU A 171 -1.30 -6.11 19.74
CA GLU A 171 -1.66 -5.55 21.04
C GLU A 171 -0.49 -4.80 21.69
N ALA A 172 0.70 -5.41 21.72
CA ALA A 172 1.89 -4.80 22.28
C ALA A 172 2.29 -3.51 21.54
N ALA A 173 2.23 -3.51 20.21
CA ALA A 173 2.56 -2.33 19.41
C ALA A 173 1.53 -1.21 19.56
N LEU A 174 0.24 -1.53 19.59
CA LEU A 174 -0.82 -0.54 19.85
C LEU A 174 -0.67 0.08 21.24
N ALA A 175 -0.39 -0.74 22.27
CA ALA A 175 -0.10 -0.26 23.61
C ALA A 175 1.15 0.64 23.69
N ALA A 176 2.14 0.37 22.84
CA ALA A 176 3.34 1.19 22.70
C ALA A 176 3.12 2.49 21.88
N GLY A 177 1.96 2.66 21.23
CA GLY A 177 1.62 3.86 20.47
C GLY A 177 1.71 3.73 18.95
N ALA A 178 1.76 2.52 18.40
CA ALA A 178 1.50 2.30 16.99
C ALA A 178 0.09 2.78 16.64
N ALA A 179 -0.05 3.43 15.50
CA ALA A 179 -1.30 4.04 15.07
C ALA A 179 -1.99 3.26 13.95
N ILE A 180 -1.25 2.42 13.23
CA ILE A 180 -1.72 1.67 12.06
C ILE A 180 -1.26 0.22 12.21
N VAL A 181 -2.14 -0.73 11.89
CA VAL A 181 -1.78 -2.15 11.74
C VAL A 181 -1.58 -2.45 10.26
N ASN A 182 -0.42 -2.97 9.88
CA ASN A 182 -0.14 -3.45 8.54
C ASN A 182 -0.01 -4.97 8.57
N ASP A 183 -0.99 -5.67 7.99
CA ASP A 183 -1.03 -7.13 8.05
C ASP A 183 -1.00 -7.75 6.66
N VAL A 184 0.13 -8.42 6.37
CA VAL A 184 0.38 -9.19 5.14
C VAL A 184 -0.57 -10.38 4.94
N SER A 185 -1.26 -10.81 6.00
CA SER A 185 -2.27 -11.86 5.99
C SER A 185 -3.70 -11.31 5.93
N ALA A 186 -3.87 -9.99 5.96
CA ALA A 186 -5.16 -9.32 6.03
C ALA A 186 -6.04 -9.79 7.21
N LEU A 187 -5.45 -9.97 8.40
CA LEU A 187 -6.11 -10.41 9.63
C LEU A 187 -6.66 -11.84 9.55
N LEU A 188 -5.99 -12.71 8.78
CA LEU A 188 -6.38 -14.12 8.61
C LEU A 188 -5.40 -15.11 9.22
N TRP A 189 -4.19 -14.66 9.60
CA TRP A 189 -3.20 -15.52 10.26
C TRP A 189 -3.60 -15.86 11.69
N ASP A 190 -3.90 -14.84 12.51
CA ASP A 190 -4.37 -15.00 13.88
C ASP A 190 -5.84 -14.60 13.97
N GLU A 191 -6.69 -15.52 14.44
CA GLU A 191 -8.15 -15.33 14.50
C GLU A 191 -8.55 -14.17 15.45
N ARG A 192 -7.68 -13.82 16.41
CA ARG A 192 -7.90 -12.70 17.33
C ARG A 192 -7.67 -11.33 16.68
N ALA A 193 -6.88 -11.26 15.61
CA ALA A 193 -6.42 -9.99 15.03
C ALA A 193 -7.57 -9.10 14.54
N LEU A 194 -8.62 -9.70 13.95
CA LEU A 194 -9.79 -8.95 13.50
C LEU A 194 -10.53 -8.27 14.65
N GLU A 195 -10.74 -8.99 15.74
CA GLU A 195 -11.42 -8.45 16.92
C GLU A 195 -10.60 -7.34 17.58
N ILE A 196 -9.27 -7.50 17.67
CA ILE A 196 -8.37 -6.49 18.22
C ILE A 196 -8.44 -5.19 17.40
N VAL A 197 -8.34 -5.29 16.08
CA VAL A 197 -8.42 -4.12 15.19
C VAL A 197 -9.80 -3.46 15.27
N ALA A 198 -10.88 -4.24 15.26
CA ALA A 198 -12.24 -3.73 15.37
C ALA A 198 -12.48 -2.99 16.70
N ARG A 199 -12.02 -3.56 17.82
CA ARG A 199 -12.13 -2.93 19.15
C ARG A 199 -11.24 -1.69 19.27
N GLY A 200 -10.05 -1.70 18.67
CA GLY A 200 -9.12 -0.57 18.71
C GLY A 200 -9.57 0.62 17.88
N GLY A 201 -10.43 0.41 16.86
CA GLY A 201 -10.90 1.47 15.94
C GLY A 201 -9.79 2.13 15.10
N GLY A 202 -8.57 1.59 15.18
CA GLY A 202 -7.39 2.06 14.46
C GLY A 202 -7.42 1.64 13.00
N PRO A 203 -6.76 2.40 12.10
CA PRO A 203 -6.61 2.00 10.71
C PRO A 203 -5.84 0.69 10.52
N VAL A 204 -6.21 -0.02 9.45
CA VAL A 204 -5.57 -1.28 9.05
C VAL A 204 -5.25 -1.31 7.56
N ILE A 205 -4.10 -1.88 7.21
CA ILE A 205 -3.70 -2.20 5.85
C ILE A 205 -3.87 -3.70 5.64
N LEU A 206 -4.66 -4.06 4.63
CA LEU A 206 -4.98 -5.44 4.26
C LEU A 206 -4.25 -5.80 2.97
N MET A 207 -3.26 -6.68 3.06
CA MET A 207 -2.54 -7.14 1.88
C MET A 207 -3.11 -8.46 1.33
N HIS A 208 -3.18 -8.58 0.00
CA HIS A 208 -3.38 -9.88 -0.62
C HIS A 208 -2.11 -10.73 -0.52
N SER A 209 -2.23 -11.89 0.15
CA SER A 209 -1.30 -13.01 0.01
C SER A 209 -2.06 -14.29 -0.38
N PRO A 210 -1.50 -15.13 -1.29
CA PRO A 210 -2.17 -16.35 -1.78
C PRO A 210 -2.64 -17.35 -0.73
N ASP A 211 -1.87 -17.51 0.34
CA ASP A 211 -2.17 -18.45 1.41
C ASP A 211 -1.87 -17.76 2.74
N PRO A 212 -2.76 -16.87 3.19
CA PRO A 212 -2.49 -16.02 4.34
C PRO A 212 -2.35 -16.84 5.63
N LYS A 213 -2.89 -18.07 5.67
CA LYS A 213 -2.81 -18.98 6.82
C LYS A 213 -1.53 -19.84 6.83
N ALA A 214 -0.92 -20.10 5.68
CA ALA A 214 0.36 -20.83 5.58
C ALA A 214 1.58 -19.93 5.30
N GLY A 215 1.49 -18.63 5.59
CA GLY A 215 2.61 -17.70 5.50
C GLY A 215 2.76 -16.96 4.18
N GLY A 216 1.71 -16.94 3.37
CA GLY A 216 1.53 -16.02 2.26
C GLY A 216 2.25 -16.39 0.96
N HIS A 217 2.92 -17.55 0.91
CA HIS A 217 3.75 -17.96 -0.24
C HIS A 217 3.18 -19.16 -1.02
N GLY A 218 1.87 -19.37 -0.98
CA GLY A 218 1.20 -20.27 -1.93
C GLY A 218 1.51 -19.89 -3.38
N ARG A 219 1.52 -20.87 -4.29
CA ARG A 219 1.67 -20.64 -5.73
C ARG A 219 0.35 -20.93 -6.46
N PRO A 220 -0.70 -20.12 -6.27
CA PRO A 220 -1.91 -20.27 -7.05
C PRO A 220 -1.60 -19.90 -8.49
N THR A 221 -2.21 -20.61 -9.43
CA THR A 221 -2.24 -20.19 -10.82
C THR A 221 -3.45 -19.29 -11.00
N TYR A 222 -3.22 -18.01 -11.26
CA TYR A 222 -4.29 -17.09 -11.61
C TYR A 222 -4.61 -17.21 -13.11
N ARG A 223 -5.90 -17.15 -13.46
CA ARG A 223 -6.30 -16.92 -14.85
C ARG A 223 -6.16 -15.44 -15.21
N ASN A 224 -6.52 -14.55 -14.28
CA ASN A 224 -6.28 -13.12 -14.34
C ASN A 224 -6.01 -12.60 -12.94
N VAL A 225 -4.72 -12.48 -12.60
CA VAL A 225 -4.27 -12.07 -11.26
C VAL A 225 -4.86 -10.73 -10.83
N VAL A 226 -5.07 -9.78 -11.75
CA VAL A 226 -5.56 -8.44 -11.39
C VAL A 226 -6.99 -8.50 -10.87
N THR A 227 -7.88 -9.18 -11.61
CA THR A 227 -9.29 -9.30 -11.21
C THR A 227 -9.47 -10.25 -10.04
N GLU A 228 -8.70 -11.34 -9.98
CA GLU A 228 -8.79 -12.30 -8.88
C GLU A 228 -8.27 -11.72 -7.56
N VAL A 229 -7.17 -10.95 -7.58
CA VAL A 229 -6.69 -10.23 -6.39
C VAL A 229 -7.66 -9.12 -5.97
N PHE A 230 -8.30 -8.43 -6.94
CA PHE A 230 -9.36 -7.46 -6.64
C PHE A 230 -10.54 -8.12 -5.95
N ASP A 231 -11.07 -9.21 -6.50
CA ASP A 231 -12.25 -9.90 -5.95
C ASP A 231 -11.96 -10.44 -4.54
N TRP A 232 -10.75 -10.98 -4.34
CA TRP A 232 -10.31 -11.43 -3.02
C TRP A 232 -10.22 -10.27 -2.01
N LEU A 233 -9.62 -9.14 -2.40
CA LEU A 233 -9.52 -7.96 -1.53
C LEU A 233 -10.90 -7.36 -1.27
N GLU A 234 -11.81 -7.34 -2.24
CA GLU A 234 -13.18 -6.85 -2.04
C GLU A 234 -13.89 -7.68 -0.97
N ALA A 235 -13.88 -9.01 -1.11
CA ALA A 235 -14.47 -9.90 -0.13
C ALA A 235 -13.84 -9.72 1.27
N ARG A 236 -12.52 -9.49 1.32
CA ARG A 236 -11.84 -9.27 2.60
C ARG A 236 -12.19 -7.95 3.24
N VAL A 237 -12.22 -6.85 2.48
CA VAL A 237 -12.66 -5.55 2.97
C VAL A 237 -14.09 -5.64 3.49
N ASP A 238 -14.99 -6.30 2.76
CA ASP A 238 -16.38 -6.47 3.17
C ASP A 238 -16.50 -7.25 4.49
N ALA A 239 -15.70 -8.30 4.69
CA ALA A 239 -15.65 -9.05 5.94
C ALA A 239 -15.13 -8.20 7.12
N VAL A 240 -14.12 -7.36 6.89
CA VAL A 240 -13.57 -6.47 7.93
C VAL A 240 -14.54 -5.34 8.29
N VAL A 241 -15.27 -4.82 7.30
CA VAL A 241 -16.36 -3.85 7.51
C VAL A 241 -17.51 -4.48 8.29
N ALA A 242 -17.90 -5.71 7.95
CA ALA A 242 -18.95 -6.44 8.67
C ALA A 242 -18.59 -6.71 10.15
N ALA A 243 -17.30 -6.78 10.48
CA ALA A 243 -16.81 -6.89 11.86
C ALA A 243 -16.77 -5.55 12.62
N GLY A 244 -17.14 -4.44 11.98
CA GLY A 244 -17.29 -3.13 12.63
C GLY A 244 -16.18 -2.12 12.34
N VAL A 245 -15.22 -2.43 11.48
CA VAL A 245 -14.18 -1.47 11.06
C VAL A 245 -14.73 -0.56 9.96
N ASP A 246 -14.66 0.75 10.12
CA ASP A 246 -15.05 1.71 9.09
C ASP A 246 -14.19 1.49 7.81
N ARG A 247 -14.83 1.39 6.64
CA ARG A 247 -14.12 1.29 5.35
C ARG A 247 -13.13 2.44 5.14
N ALA A 248 -13.44 3.63 5.64
CA ALA A 248 -12.54 4.78 5.56
C ALA A 248 -11.24 4.58 6.38
N ARG A 249 -11.19 3.61 7.29
CA ARG A 249 -10.02 3.20 8.09
C ARG A 249 -9.29 1.99 7.51
N ILE A 250 -9.69 1.50 6.33
CA ILE A 250 -9.06 0.35 5.66
C ILE A 250 -8.25 0.84 4.47
N MET A 251 -7.01 0.40 4.36
CA MET A 251 -6.16 0.53 3.17
C MET A 251 -5.87 -0.87 2.60
N VAL A 252 -5.67 -0.97 1.28
CA VAL A 252 -5.43 -2.26 0.61
C VAL A 252 -4.06 -2.31 -0.07
N ASP A 253 -3.42 -3.48 -0.05
CA ASP A 253 -2.16 -3.73 -0.76
C ASP A 253 -2.31 -4.97 -1.69
N PRO A 254 -2.12 -4.84 -3.01
CA PRO A 254 -2.16 -5.99 -3.93
C PRO A 254 -1.08 -7.07 -3.71
N GLY A 255 -0.10 -6.79 -2.85
CA GLY A 255 0.90 -7.75 -2.37
C GLY A 255 1.96 -8.10 -3.41
N ILE A 256 2.66 -7.09 -3.92
CA ILE A 256 3.73 -7.30 -4.91
C ILE A 256 4.88 -8.15 -4.33
N GLY A 257 5.23 -9.21 -5.04
CA GLY A 257 6.27 -10.16 -4.68
C GLY A 257 5.88 -11.24 -3.67
N PHE A 258 4.60 -11.36 -3.31
CA PHE A 258 4.11 -12.39 -2.37
C PHE A 258 3.40 -13.52 -3.11
N GLY A 259 4.11 -14.65 -3.30
CA GLY A 259 3.59 -15.86 -3.96
C GLY A 259 3.11 -15.68 -5.41
N LYS A 260 3.63 -14.66 -6.11
CA LYS A 260 3.23 -14.27 -7.47
C LYS A 260 4.41 -14.39 -8.43
N SER A 261 4.17 -14.83 -9.67
CA SER A 261 5.19 -14.89 -10.71
C SER A 261 5.65 -13.50 -11.15
N LEU A 262 6.72 -13.41 -11.95
CA LEU A 262 7.15 -12.12 -12.52
C LEU A 262 6.03 -11.50 -13.38
N ALA A 263 5.40 -12.30 -14.23
CA ALA A 263 4.30 -11.87 -15.08
C ALA A 263 3.11 -11.36 -14.25
N ASP A 264 2.77 -12.05 -13.16
CA ASP A 264 1.68 -11.64 -12.28
C ASP A 264 1.97 -10.29 -11.60
N ASN A 265 3.19 -10.11 -11.11
CA ASN A 265 3.60 -8.85 -10.48
C ASN A 265 3.54 -7.68 -11.48
N LEU A 266 4.00 -7.89 -12.71
CA LEU A 266 3.91 -6.89 -13.77
C LEU A 266 2.46 -6.57 -14.13
N ALA A 267 1.60 -7.59 -14.25
CA ALA A 267 0.19 -7.39 -14.50
C ALA A 267 -0.49 -6.57 -13.38
N LEU A 268 -0.15 -6.83 -12.11
CA LEU A 268 -0.66 -6.05 -10.98
C LEU A 268 -0.18 -4.61 -10.98
N VAL A 269 1.10 -4.35 -11.26
CA VAL A 269 1.63 -2.98 -11.37
C VAL A 269 0.89 -2.22 -12.49
N ASN A 270 0.69 -2.84 -13.65
CA ASN A 270 -0.09 -2.26 -14.75
C ASN A 270 -1.60 -2.11 -14.43
N GLY A 271 -2.09 -2.88 -13.46
CA GLY A 271 -3.49 -2.92 -13.04
C GLY A 271 -3.83 -2.06 -11.83
N LEU A 272 -2.86 -1.35 -11.22
CA LEU A 272 -3.02 -0.70 -9.91
C LEU A 272 -4.27 0.20 -9.80
N ALA A 273 -4.58 0.97 -10.85
CA ALA A 273 -5.71 1.89 -10.83
C ALA A 273 -7.07 1.18 -10.66
N LEU A 274 -7.19 -0.10 -11.01
CA LEU A 274 -8.40 -0.90 -10.84
C LEU A 274 -8.79 -1.05 -9.36
N PHE A 275 -7.81 -1.09 -8.45
CA PHE A 275 -8.05 -1.28 -7.02
C PHE A 275 -8.73 -0.09 -6.34
N HIS A 276 -8.79 1.08 -6.98
CA HIS A 276 -9.61 2.20 -6.48
C HIS A 276 -11.11 1.87 -6.44
N GLY A 277 -11.55 0.87 -7.21
CA GLY A 277 -12.90 0.31 -7.16
C GLY A 277 -13.28 -0.34 -5.83
N LEU A 278 -12.31 -0.60 -4.94
CA LEU A 278 -12.56 -1.10 -3.58
C LEU A 278 -13.05 0.01 -2.63
N GLY A 279 -12.87 1.28 -3.02
CA GLY A 279 -13.24 2.45 -2.20
C GLY A 279 -12.27 2.74 -1.05
N CYS A 280 -11.12 2.07 -1.02
CA CYS A 280 -10.06 2.24 -0.01
C CYS A 280 -8.85 2.99 -0.61
N PRO A 281 -8.01 3.64 0.21
CA PRO A 281 -6.65 3.98 -0.19
C PRO A 281 -5.84 2.72 -0.54
N ILE A 282 -4.83 2.87 -1.39
CA ILE A 282 -3.95 1.79 -1.83
C ILE A 282 -2.54 2.02 -1.28
N MET A 283 -1.91 0.94 -0.83
CA MET A 283 -0.50 0.85 -0.54
C MET A 283 0.22 0.04 -1.61
N LEU A 284 1.46 0.44 -1.95
CA LEU A 284 2.32 -0.31 -2.86
C LEU A 284 3.68 -0.59 -2.22
N GLY A 285 3.95 -1.85 -1.89
CA GLY A 285 5.25 -2.34 -1.45
C GLY A 285 6.05 -3.04 -2.54
N ALA A 286 6.74 -2.28 -3.38
CA ALA A 286 7.53 -2.81 -4.50
C ALA A 286 9.06 -2.60 -4.38
N SER A 287 9.51 -1.88 -3.35
CA SER A 287 10.92 -1.48 -3.17
C SER A 287 11.86 -2.68 -2.99
N ARG A 288 12.96 -2.69 -3.75
CA ARG A 288 14.04 -3.69 -3.78
C ARG A 288 13.61 -5.15 -4.02
N LYS A 289 12.36 -5.36 -4.42
CA LYS A 289 11.76 -6.69 -4.64
C LYS A 289 12.45 -7.43 -5.79
N ARG A 290 12.32 -8.77 -5.78
CA ARG A 290 12.94 -9.68 -6.75
C ARG A 290 12.56 -9.38 -8.21
N LEU A 291 11.37 -8.82 -8.47
CA LEU A 291 10.98 -8.45 -9.84
C LEU A 291 11.97 -7.50 -10.51
N ILE A 292 12.58 -6.57 -9.75
CA ILE A 292 13.56 -5.63 -10.29
C ILE A 292 14.81 -6.39 -10.71
N GLY A 293 15.34 -7.24 -9.83
CA GLY A 293 16.50 -8.08 -10.15
C GLY A 293 16.23 -8.96 -11.39
N ALA A 294 15.07 -9.59 -11.46
CA ALA A 294 14.72 -10.45 -12.60
C ALA A 294 14.63 -9.70 -13.95
N LEU A 295 14.33 -8.39 -13.93
CA LEU A 295 14.26 -7.55 -15.13
C LEU A 295 15.59 -6.86 -15.46
N ASP A 296 16.49 -6.78 -14.49
CA ASP A 296 17.79 -6.13 -14.59
C ASP A 296 18.91 -7.13 -14.28
N ASN A 297 19.04 -8.17 -15.10
CA ASN A 297 20.18 -9.10 -15.09
C ASN A 297 20.52 -9.72 -13.72
N GLU A 298 19.50 -10.09 -12.94
CA GLU A 298 19.63 -10.60 -11.56
C GLU A 298 20.35 -9.63 -10.61
N ALA A 299 20.14 -8.32 -10.79
CA ALA A 299 20.76 -7.28 -9.98
C ALA A 299 20.62 -7.57 -8.47
N PRO A 300 21.70 -7.48 -7.69
CA PRO A 300 21.67 -7.70 -6.24
C PRO A 300 20.80 -6.64 -5.56
N VAL A 301 20.30 -6.93 -4.36
CA VAL A 301 19.35 -6.06 -3.63
C VAL A 301 19.83 -4.61 -3.52
N ALA A 302 21.13 -4.39 -3.28
CA ALA A 302 21.73 -3.06 -3.14
C ALA A 302 21.75 -2.25 -4.46
N ALA A 303 21.66 -2.90 -5.62
CA ALA A 303 21.68 -2.27 -6.93
C ALA A 303 20.27 -2.00 -7.51
N ARG A 304 19.20 -2.16 -6.70
CA ARG A 304 17.81 -2.06 -7.17
C ARG A 304 17.17 -0.69 -6.98
N LEU A 305 17.94 0.35 -6.66
CA LEU A 305 17.41 1.70 -6.37
C LEU A 305 16.61 2.26 -7.55
N GLY A 306 17.21 2.30 -8.76
CA GLY A 306 16.56 2.86 -9.95
C GLY A 306 15.22 2.19 -10.28
N GLY A 307 15.19 0.86 -10.27
CA GLY A 307 13.95 0.10 -10.47
C GLY A 307 12.93 0.30 -9.35
N SER A 308 13.37 0.51 -8.11
CA SER A 308 12.47 0.79 -6.97
C SER A 308 11.79 2.14 -7.11
N VAL A 309 12.54 3.17 -7.49
CA VAL A 309 12.01 4.52 -7.75
C VAL A 309 11.05 4.49 -8.95
N ALA A 310 11.39 3.76 -10.02
CA ALA A 310 10.51 3.59 -11.17
C ALA A 310 9.15 2.97 -10.80
N LEU A 311 9.15 1.93 -9.95
CA LEU A 311 7.91 1.31 -9.47
C LEU A 311 7.12 2.22 -8.53
N ALA A 312 7.79 3.03 -7.70
CA ALA A 312 7.12 4.02 -6.86
C ALA A 312 6.41 5.10 -7.71
N LEU A 313 7.06 5.58 -8.78
CA LEU A 313 6.46 6.53 -9.74
C LEU A 313 5.29 5.90 -10.52
N ALA A 314 5.40 4.62 -10.92
CA ALA A 314 4.28 3.91 -11.53
C ALA A 314 3.07 3.84 -10.58
N GLY A 315 3.31 3.60 -9.28
CA GLY A 315 2.28 3.69 -8.25
C GLY A 315 1.64 5.07 -8.15
N ALA A 316 2.45 6.13 -8.09
CA ALA A 316 1.97 7.51 -8.06
C ALA A 316 1.13 7.85 -9.30
N GLN A 317 1.56 7.45 -10.50
CA GLN A 317 0.81 7.63 -11.75
C GLN A 317 -0.53 6.89 -11.76
N ALA A 318 -0.62 5.74 -11.07
CA ALA A 318 -1.86 5.00 -10.87
C ALA A 318 -2.73 5.50 -9.69
N GLY A 319 -2.32 6.60 -9.05
CA GLY A 319 -3.05 7.22 -7.93
C GLY A 319 -2.90 6.51 -6.58
N VAL A 320 -1.85 5.69 -6.39
CA VAL A 320 -1.56 5.04 -5.11
C VAL A 320 -1.25 6.09 -4.03
N GLN A 321 -1.86 5.92 -2.85
CA GLN A 321 -1.79 6.87 -1.75
C GLN A 321 -0.57 6.67 -0.84
N LEU A 322 -0.10 5.43 -0.65
CA LEU A 322 1.03 5.13 0.22
C LEU A 322 2.07 4.23 -0.47
N LEU A 323 3.30 4.72 -0.61
CA LEU A 323 4.40 4.02 -1.25
C LEU A 323 5.36 3.52 -0.17
N ARG A 324 5.48 2.19 -0.05
CA ARG A 324 6.31 1.55 0.98
C ARG A 324 7.71 1.28 0.46
N VAL A 325 8.71 1.97 1.01
CA VAL A 325 10.07 2.03 0.43
C VAL A 325 11.18 1.88 1.46
N HIS A 326 12.34 1.37 1.01
CA HIS A 326 13.59 1.41 1.77
C HIS A 326 14.33 2.74 1.56
N ASP A 327 14.39 3.20 0.30
CA ASP A 327 15.15 4.37 -0.14
C ASP A 327 14.28 5.64 -0.07
N VAL A 328 14.12 6.18 1.14
CA VAL A 328 13.16 7.26 1.45
C VAL A 328 13.48 8.55 0.73
N ALA A 329 14.73 9.03 0.83
CA ALA A 329 15.11 10.35 0.31
C ALA A 329 14.92 10.43 -1.21
N GLU A 330 15.34 9.40 -1.93
CA GLU A 330 15.23 9.27 -3.37
C GLU A 330 13.76 9.16 -3.81
N SER A 331 12.97 8.38 -3.08
CA SER A 331 11.54 8.23 -3.36
C SER A 331 10.79 9.55 -3.13
N VAL A 332 11.07 10.25 -2.03
CA VAL A 332 10.49 11.57 -1.73
C VAL A 332 10.90 12.60 -2.80
N GLN A 333 12.17 12.61 -3.21
CA GLN A 333 12.64 13.49 -4.28
C GLN A 333 11.88 13.24 -5.58
N ALA A 334 11.78 11.97 -6.00
CA ALA A 334 11.06 11.59 -7.22
C ALA A 334 9.58 12.02 -7.17
N LEU A 335 8.91 11.84 -6.02
CA LEU A 335 7.51 12.24 -5.84
C LEU A 335 7.33 13.76 -5.83
N ARG A 336 8.28 14.53 -5.29
CA ARG A 336 8.26 15.99 -5.36
C ARG A 336 8.35 16.48 -6.80
N VAL A 337 9.24 15.91 -7.60
CA VAL A 337 9.36 16.21 -9.03
C VAL A 337 8.08 15.84 -9.76
N TRP A 338 7.58 14.62 -9.55
CA TRP A 338 6.33 14.17 -10.16
C TRP A 338 5.15 15.08 -9.81
N ARG A 339 5.03 15.48 -8.53
CA ARG A 339 3.98 16.41 -8.08
C ARG A 339 4.09 17.76 -8.79
N GLY A 340 5.29 18.33 -8.90
CA GLY A 340 5.50 19.58 -9.63
C GLY A 340 5.03 19.50 -11.09
N LEU A 341 5.25 18.36 -11.76
CA LEU A 341 4.74 18.11 -13.11
C LEU A 341 3.20 18.04 -13.15
N ARG A 342 2.55 17.43 -12.15
CA ARG A 342 1.08 17.36 -12.06
C ARG A 342 0.46 18.72 -11.76
N ASP A 343 1.05 19.48 -10.84
CA ASP A 343 0.56 20.82 -10.46
C ASP A 343 0.67 21.80 -11.65
N GLN A 344 1.76 21.73 -12.42
CA GLN A 344 1.93 22.55 -13.62
C GLN A 344 0.96 22.15 -14.75
N ALA A 345 0.66 20.86 -14.91
CA ALA A 345 -0.30 20.39 -15.91
C ALA A 345 -1.71 20.98 -15.73
N LEU A 346 -2.14 21.18 -14.48
CA LEU A 346 -3.46 21.74 -14.16
C LEU A 346 -3.49 23.28 -14.15
N SER A 347 -2.33 23.91 -14.17
CA SER A 347 -2.21 25.36 -14.28
C SER A 347 -2.39 25.71 -15.75
N ALA A 348 -3.53 26.31 -16.10
CA ALA A 348 -3.75 26.85 -17.44
C ALA A 348 -2.69 27.91 -17.73
N THR A 349 -1.57 27.53 -18.34
CA THR A 349 -0.70 28.50 -18.98
C THR A 349 -1.44 29.01 -20.20
N SER A 350 -1.94 30.24 -20.03
CA SER A 350 -2.39 31.23 -21.02
C SER A 350 -1.80 31.06 -22.42
#